data_AF-B3F2F6-F1
#
_entry.id   AF-B3F2F6-F1
#
_cell.length_a   1.000
_cell.length_b   1.000
_cell.length_c   1.000
_cell.angle_alpha   90.00
_cell.angle_beta   90.00
_cell.angle_gamma   90.00
#
_symmetry.space_group_name_H-M   'P 1'
#
loop_
_entity.id
_entity.type
_entity.pdbx_description
1 polymer ?
#
loop_
_entity_poly.entity_id
_entity_poly.type
_entity_poly.pdbx_seq_one_letter_code
_entity_poly.pdbx_strand_id
1 'polypeptide(L)'
;PFYQQQASCNESLLKLAKLGFNLLQSLHKKELSQVYKYAKTYCRWWKSFDVPTNLAYARNRLVECYFWSLSVFFEPKYSQSRMFLAKVLSMETILDDTYDA
;
A
#
# COMPACT_ATOMS: atom_id res chain seq x y z
N PRO A 1 5.07 10.05 -22.11
CA PRO A 1 5.38 11.26 -21.31
C PRO A 1 4.99 12.53 -22.08
N PHE A 2 3.79 13.04 -21.81
CA PHE A 2 3.23 14.21 -22.50
C PHE A 2 4.14 15.44 -22.39
N TYR A 3 4.60 15.77 -21.18
CA TYR A 3 5.46 16.93 -20.94
C TYR A 3 6.81 16.86 -21.71
N GLN A 4 7.40 15.67 -21.84
CA GLN A 4 8.66 15.48 -22.56
C GLN A 4 8.56 15.74 -24.07
N GLN A 5 7.36 15.63 -24.65
CA GLN A 5 7.12 15.82 -26.07
C GLN A 5 6.84 17.28 -26.44
N GLN A 6 6.70 18.17 -25.45
CA GLN A 6 6.41 19.57 -25.67
C GLN A 6 7.67 20.33 -26.08
N ALA A 7 7.55 21.22 -27.08
CA ALA A 7 8.66 22.06 -27.53
C ALA A 7 9.17 23.02 -26.44
N SER A 8 8.30 23.41 -25.50
CA SER A 8 8.61 24.27 -24.35
C SER A 8 9.06 23.49 -23.10
N CYS A 9 9.39 22.20 -23.23
CA CYS A 9 9.79 21.36 -22.10
C CYS A 9 11.06 21.88 -21.42
N ASN A 10 10.99 22.08 -20.11
CA ASN A 10 12.16 22.40 -19.31
C ASN A 10 12.88 21.09 -18.91
N GLU A 11 14.11 20.91 -19.40
CA GLU A 11 14.88 19.68 -19.18
C GLU A 11 15.21 19.42 -17.70
N SER A 12 15.53 20.48 -16.95
CA SER A 12 15.82 20.38 -15.51
C SER A 12 14.58 19.93 -14.74
N LEU A 13 13.41 20.49 -15.04
CA LEU A 13 12.15 20.08 -14.43
C LEU A 13 11.78 18.64 -14.81
N LEU A 14 11.95 18.25 -16.07
CA LEU A 14 11.69 16.89 -16.52
C LEU A 14 12.58 15.86 -15.80
N LYS A 15 13.87 16.17 -15.66
CA LYS A 15 14.82 15.31 -14.94
C LYS A 15 14.45 15.20 -13.46
N LEU A 16 14.11 16.32 -12.82
CA LEU A 16 13.66 16.34 -11.42
C LEU A 16 12.40 15.51 -11.22
N ALA A 17 11.38 15.67 -12.08
CA ALA A 17 10.12 14.93 -11.99
C ALA A 17 10.31 13.42 -12.14
N LYS A 18 11.13 12.98 -13.11
CA LYS A 18 11.45 11.55 -13.31
C LYS A 18 12.20 10.94 -12.12
N LEU A 19 13.22 11.64 -11.61
CA LEU A 19 13.97 11.18 -10.45
C LEU A 19 13.10 11.14 -9.19
N GLY A 20 12.30 12.18 -8.96
CA GLY A 20 11.36 12.27 -7.84
C GLY A 20 10.31 11.15 -7.88
N PHE A 21 9.75 10.87 -9.05
CA PHE A 21 8.81 9.76 -9.24
C PHE A 21 9.45 8.41 -8.91
N ASN A 22 10.66 8.14 -9.42
CA ASN A 22 11.36 6.89 -9.15
C ASN A 22 11.71 6.72 -7.66
N LEU A 23 12.10 7.81 -7.00
CA LEU A 23 12.39 7.81 -5.56
C LEU A 23 11.12 7.51 -4.75
N LEU A 24 10.00 8.17 -5.06
CA LEU A 24 8.70 7.92 -4.43
C LEU A 24 8.23 6.49 -4.66
N GLN A 25 8.31 5.99 -5.90
CA GLN A 25 7.93 4.62 -6.21
C GLN A 25 8.78 3.60 -5.43
N SER A 26 10.08 3.86 -5.27
CA SER A 26 10.96 3.02 -4.44
C SER A 26 10.55 3.02 -2.97
N LEU A 27 10.20 4.18 -2.42
CA LEU A 27 9.65 4.31 -1.07
C LEU A 27 8.34 3.51 -0.93
N HIS A 28 7.39 3.70 -1.85
CA HIS A 28 6.09 3.00 -1.80
C HIS A 28 6.23 1.47 -1.91
N LYS A 29 7.18 0.97 -2.71
CA LYS A 29 7.50 -0.47 -2.77
C LYS A 29 8.06 -1.00 -1.45
N LYS A 30 8.90 -0.21 -0.77
CA LYS A 30 9.42 -0.57 0.57
C LYS A 30 8.30 -0.60 1.61
N GLU A 31 7.40 0.38 1.59
CA GLU A 31 6.22 0.43 2.46
C GLU A 31 5.33 -0.81 2.26
N LEU A 32 4.99 -1.13 1.00
CA LEU A 32 4.18 -2.31 0.66
C LEU A 32 4.84 -3.62 1.14
N SER A 33 6.16 -3.76 0.96
CA SER A 33 6.90 -4.93 1.46
C SER A 33 6.85 -5.06 2.99
N GLN A 34 6.93 -3.93 3.72
CA GLN A 34 6.79 -3.92 5.18
C GLN A 34 5.37 -4.27 5.64
N VAL A 35 4.35 -3.73 4.98
CA VAL A 35 2.94 -4.06 5.26
C VAL A 35 2.68 -5.54 5.01
N TYR A 36 3.21 -6.09 3.92
CA TYR A 36 3.12 -7.52 3.62
C TYR A 36 3.82 -8.38 4.69
N LYS A 37 5.04 -7.99 5.11
CA LYS A 37 5.76 -8.71 6.19
C LYS A 37 4.97 -8.68 7.50
N TYR A 38 4.38 -7.55 7.85
CA TYR A 38 3.51 -7.41 9.01
C TYR A 38 2.29 -8.34 8.91
N ALA A 39 1.56 -8.30 7.79
CA ALA A 39 0.38 -9.14 7.59
C ALA A 39 0.73 -10.64 7.69
N LYS A 40 1.86 -11.07 7.11
CA LYS A 40 2.33 -12.45 7.22
C LYS A 40 2.62 -12.86 8.67
N THR A 41 3.25 -11.99 9.45
CA THR A 41 3.50 -12.24 10.89
C THR A 41 2.19 -12.31 11.66
N TYR A 42 1.26 -11.41 11.39
CA TYR A 42 -0.05 -11.37 12.03
C TYR A 42 -0.85 -12.64 11.72
N CYS A 43 -0.96 -13.05 10.45
CA CYS A 43 -1.62 -14.29 10.06
C CYS A 43 -0.97 -15.53 10.70
N ARG A 44 0.37 -15.55 10.84
CA ARG A 44 1.07 -16.65 11.53
C ARG A 44 0.75 -16.68 13.02
N TRP A 45 0.71 -15.51 13.66
CA TRP A 45 0.31 -15.39 15.06
C TRP A 45 -1.12 -15.88 15.26
N TRP A 46 -2.10 -15.44 14.46
CA TRP A 46 -3.47 -15.94 14.51
C TRP A 46 -3.60 -17.46 14.29
N LYS A 47 -2.79 -18.03 13.38
CA LYS A 47 -2.71 -19.50 13.21
C LYS A 47 -2.21 -20.22 14.46
N SER A 48 -1.35 -19.60 15.27
CA SER A 48 -0.87 -20.20 16.53
C SER A 48 -1.87 -20.12 17.68
N PHE A 49 -2.91 -19.29 17.58
CA PHE A 49 -4.00 -19.19 18.57
C PHE A 49 -5.13 -20.21 18.34
N ASP A 50 -4.91 -21.21 17.49
CA ASP A 50 -5.93 -22.19 17.08
C ASP A 50 -7.19 -21.54 16.45
N VAL A 51 -6.99 -20.43 15.73
CA VAL A 51 -7.95 -19.83 14.78
C VAL A 51 -7.68 -20.21 13.29
N PRO A 52 -7.05 -21.36 12.93
CA PRO A 52 -6.53 -21.58 11.58
C PRO A 52 -7.61 -21.88 10.52
N THR A 53 -8.86 -22.14 10.91
CA THR A 53 -9.98 -22.45 10.01
C THR A 53 -10.85 -21.25 9.62
N ASN A 54 -10.75 -20.11 10.30
CA ASN A 54 -11.83 -19.12 10.29
C ASN A 54 -11.70 -17.97 9.28
N LEU A 55 -10.74 -17.93 8.36
CA LEU A 55 -10.63 -16.82 7.39
C LEU A 55 -10.34 -17.26 5.96
N ALA A 56 -10.62 -18.52 5.60
CA ALA A 56 -10.54 -18.95 4.21
C ALA A 56 -11.50 -18.18 3.28
N TYR A 57 -12.57 -17.60 3.85
CA TYR A 57 -13.52 -16.73 3.16
C TYR A 57 -12.97 -15.31 2.95
N ALA A 58 -12.03 -14.85 3.79
CA ALA A 58 -11.57 -13.47 3.77
C ALA A 58 -10.63 -13.20 2.59
N ARG A 59 -10.89 -12.12 1.86
CA ARG A 59 -10.19 -11.77 0.63
C ARG A 59 -8.81 -11.18 0.95
N ASN A 60 -7.77 -11.66 0.27
CA ASN A 60 -6.44 -11.06 0.37
C ASN A 60 -6.34 -9.80 -0.51
N ARG A 61 -6.66 -8.63 0.08
CA ARG A 61 -6.73 -7.32 -0.60
C ARG A 61 -5.63 -6.35 -0.19
N LEU A 62 -4.48 -6.84 0.27
CA LEU A 62 -3.44 -6.00 0.88
C LEU A 62 -2.87 -4.96 -0.10
N VAL A 63 -2.70 -5.32 -1.38
CA VAL A 63 -2.21 -4.39 -2.41
C VAL A 63 -3.25 -3.31 -2.69
N GLU A 64 -4.53 -3.69 -2.75
CA GLU A 64 -5.65 -2.76 -2.92
C GLU A 64 -5.78 -1.81 -1.73
N CYS A 65 -5.71 -2.31 -0.49
CA CYS A 65 -5.75 -1.49 0.74
C CYS A 65 -4.59 -0.49 0.79
N TYR A 66 -3.40 -0.92 0.39
CA TYR A 66 -2.25 -0.03 0.29
C TYR A 66 -2.43 1.00 -0.82
N PHE A 67 -2.98 0.61 -1.97
CA PHE A 67 -3.30 1.51 -3.06
C PHE A 67 -4.32 2.58 -2.64
N TRP A 68 -5.36 2.20 -1.91
CA TRP A 68 -6.31 3.13 -1.29
C TRP A 68 -5.60 4.12 -0.36
N SER A 69 -4.72 3.64 0.50
CA SER A 69 -3.95 4.50 1.41
C SER A 69 -3.05 5.48 0.66
N LEU A 70 -2.47 5.04 -0.46
CA LEU A 70 -1.65 5.86 -1.33
C LEU A 70 -2.47 6.98 -2.01
N SER A 71 -3.72 6.71 -2.37
CA SER A 71 -4.63 7.71 -2.94
C SER A 71 -4.99 8.84 -1.97
N VAL A 72 -4.99 8.58 -0.65
CA VAL A 72 -5.28 9.63 0.35
C VAL A 72 -4.09 10.58 0.53
N PHE A 73 -2.87 10.05 0.62
CA PHE A 73 -1.65 10.87 0.75
C PHE A 73 -0.46 10.18 0.09
N PHE A 74 0.10 10.76 -0.98
CA PHE A 74 1.21 10.17 -1.73
C PHE A 74 2.59 10.71 -1.32
N GLU A 75 2.62 11.84 -0.60
CA GLU A 75 3.84 12.56 -0.22
C GLU A 75 4.69 11.75 0.78
N PRO A 76 6.03 11.90 0.74
CA PRO A 76 6.92 11.02 1.50
C PRO A 76 6.76 11.17 3.01
N LYS A 77 6.39 12.36 3.50
CA LYS A 77 6.16 12.65 4.94
C LYS A 77 5.06 11.81 5.58
N TYR A 78 4.12 11.29 4.79
CA TYR A 78 2.99 10.48 5.27
C TYR A 78 3.24 8.96 5.19
N SER A 79 4.50 8.54 5.07
CA SER A 79 4.89 7.13 4.98
C SER A 79 4.28 6.27 6.09
N GLN A 80 4.42 6.70 7.34
CA GLN A 80 3.88 5.99 8.49
C GLN A 80 2.34 5.96 8.48
N SER A 81 1.72 7.09 8.12
CA SER A 81 0.26 7.21 8.00
C SER A 81 -0.30 6.25 6.95
N ARG A 82 0.34 6.15 5.77
CA ARG A 82 -0.06 5.18 4.72
C ARG A 82 0.05 3.75 5.20
N MET A 83 1.16 3.38 5.83
CA MET A 83 1.35 2.01 6.33
C MET A 83 0.36 1.67 7.46
N PHE A 84 0.02 2.63 8.31
CA PHE A 84 -1.01 2.46 9.34
C PHE A 84 -2.39 2.29 8.73
N LEU A 85 -2.79 3.20 7.83
CA LEU A 85 -4.08 3.15 7.14
C LEU A 85 -4.25 1.84 6.35
N ALA A 86 -3.21 1.38 5.64
CA ALA A 86 -3.27 0.13 4.89
C ALA A 86 -3.54 -1.08 5.79
N LYS A 87 -3.01 -1.09 7.02
CA LYS A 87 -3.28 -2.14 8.01
C LYS A 87 -4.71 -2.06 8.52
N VAL A 88 -5.21 -0.85 8.82
CA VAL A 88 -6.60 -0.63 9.26
C VAL A 88 -7.58 -1.08 8.19
N LEU A 89 -7.40 -0.65 6.95
CA LEU A 89 -8.23 -1.06 5.80
C LEU A 89 -8.20 -2.59 5.58
N SER A 90 -7.05 -3.22 5.80
CA SER A 90 -6.94 -4.68 5.68
C SER A 90 -7.75 -5.40 6.78
N MET A 91 -7.78 -4.86 8.01
CA MET A 91 -8.61 -5.40 9.09
C MET A 91 -10.10 -5.14 8.85
N GLU A 92 -10.44 -3.94 8.37
CA GLU A 92 -11.81 -3.57 7.99
C GLU A 92 -12.35 -4.51 6.91
N THR A 93 -11.55 -4.82 5.88
CA THR A 93 -11.94 -5.79 4.83
C THR A 93 -12.26 -7.17 5.40
N ILE A 94 -11.51 -7.63 6.40
CA ILE A 94 -11.77 -8.93 7.05
C ILE A 94 -13.08 -8.88 7.85
N LEU A 95 -13.33 -7.78 8.55
CA LEU A 95 -14.58 -7.59 9.31
C LEU A 95 -15.77 -7.51 8.37
N ASP A 96 -15.68 -6.73 7.30
CA ASP A 96 -16.68 -6.62 6.24
C ASP A 96 -17.04 -8.01 5.68
N ASP A 97 -16.03 -8.78 5.26
CA ASP A 97 -16.21 -10.16 4.78
C ASP A 97 -16.88 -11.09 5.82
N THR A 98 -16.80 -10.76 7.11
CA THR A 98 -17.43 -11.54 8.20
C THR A 98 -18.89 -11.16 8.42
N TYR A 99 -19.26 -9.90 8.20
CA TYR A 99 -20.63 -9.40 8.38
C TYR A 99 -21.46 -9.49 7.10
N ASP A 100 -20.83 -9.53 5.92
CA ASP A 100 -21.49 -9.72 4.63
C ASP A 100 -21.83 -11.20 4.33
N ALA A 101 -21.24 -12.14 5.07
CA ALA A 101 -21.48 -13.58 4.95
C ALA A 101 -22.76 -14.03 5.66
#